data_AF-A0A942JIE9-F1
#
_entry.id   AF-A0A942JIE9-F1
#
_cell.length_a   1.000
_cell.length_b   1.000
_cell.length_c   1.000
_cell.angle_alpha   90.00
_cell.angle_beta   90.00
_cell.angle_gamma   90.00
#
_symmetry.space_group_name_H-M   'P 1'
#
loop_
_entity.id
_entity.type
_entity.pdbx_description
1 polymer ?
#
loop_
_entity_poly.entity_id
_entity_poly.type
_entity_poly.pdbx_seq_one_letter_code
_entity_poly.pdbx_strand_id
1 'polypeptide(L)'
;NTGFLPTSGSEAAIRAQVARPVEVELIGAHILQGPAEHKLGHLPGRSSHGGFNTTKKVEWLIKAQSGSIITVCARAPRAGNASTAITL
;
A
#
# COMPACT_ATOMS: atom_id res chain seq x y z
N ASN A 1 -19.06 8.03 -22.27
CA ASN A 1 -20.42 8.03 -21.71
C ASN A 1 -20.51 9.19 -20.72
N THR A 2 -21.08 10.31 -21.15
CA THR A 2 -21.06 11.63 -20.48
C THR A 2 -22.39 11.97 -19.78
N GLY A 3 -23.18 10.96 -19.40
CA GLY A 3 -24.50 11.20 -18.82
C GLY A 3 -25.10 9.96 -18.18
N PHE A 4 -24.49 9.48 -17.09
CA PHE A 4 -25.16 8.63 -16.11
C PHE A 4 -24.25 8.55 -14.87
N LEU A 5 -24.83 8.46 -13.67
CA LEU A 5 -24.09 8.35 -12.39
C LEU A 5 -22.82 7.49 -12.53
N PRO A 6 -21.65 7.94 -12.03
CA PRO A 6 -20.44 7.13 -12.09
C PRO A 6 -20.68 5.84 -11.28
N THR A 7 -20.90 4.74 -12.00
CA THR A 7 -21.03 3.36 -11.49
C THR A 7 -19.69 2.79 -11.03
N SER A 8 -18.74 3.64 -10.63
CA SER A 8 -17.53 3.24 -9.95
C SER A 8 -17.77 3.34 -8.46
N GLY A 9 -18.16 2.22 -7.83
CA GLY A 9 -18.31 2.14 -6.37
C GLY A 9 -17.06 2.59 -5.60
N SER A 10 -15.89 2.56 -6.26
CA SER A 10 -14.62 3.08 -5.74
C SER A 10 -14.61 4.61 -5.65
N GLU A 11 -15.14 5.35 -6.62
CA GLU A 11 -15.22 6.81 -6.55
C GLU A 11 -16.23 7.27 -5.49
N ALA A 12 -17.35 6.56 -5.37
CA ALA A 12 -18.32 6.79 -4.30
C ALA A 12 -17.72 6.49 -2.91
N ALA A 13 -16.93 5.43 -2.77
CA ALA A 13 -16.27 5.06 -1.52
C ALA A 13 -15.12 6.01 -1.11
N ILE A 14 -14.42 6.59 -2.08
CA ILE A 14 -13.42 7.64 -1.85
C ILE A 14 -14.12 8.93 -1.40
N ARG A 15 -15.21 9.35 -2.07
CA ARG A 15 -16.01 10.53 -1.65
C ARG A 15 -16.66 10.34 -0.28
N ALA A 16 -17.06 9.12 0.06
CA ALA A 16 -17.64 8.79 1.35
C ALA A 16 -16.61 8.57 2.47
N GLN A 17 -15.30 8.77 2.22
CA GLN A 17 -14.19 8.51 3.15
C GLN A 17 -14.13 7.07 3.72
N VAL A 18 -14.84 6.12 3.11
CA VAL A 18 -14.90 4.72 3.58
C VAL A 18 -13.70 3.92 3.07
N ALA A 19 -13.11 4.32 1.95
CA ALA A 19 -11.88 3.74 1.49
C ALA A 19 -10.70 4.38 2.25
N ARG A 20 -10.04 3.64 3.15
CA ARG A 20 -8.74 4.07 3.71
C ARG A 20 -7.60 3.65 2.77
N PRO A 21 -6.51 4.43 2.70
CA PRO A 21 -5.38 4.13 1.82
C PRO A 21 -4.69 2.82 2.21
N VAL A 22 -3.93 2.25 1.29
CA VAL A 22 -2.99 1.17 1.60
C VAL A 22 -1.85 1.75 2.42
N GLU A 23 -1.59 1.14 3.57
CA GLU A 23 -0.52 1.51 4.49
C GLU A 23 0.56 0.43 4.48
N VAL A 24 1.83 0.83 4.42
CA VAL A 24 2.96 -0.10 4.48
C VAL A 24 3.90 0.31 5.59
N GLU A 25 4.24 -0.63 6.47
CA GLU A 25 5.13 -0.44 7.61
C GLU A 25 6.26 -1.49 7.61
N LEU A 26 7.39 -1.14 8.22
CA LEU A 26 8.51 -2.04 8.49
C LEU A 26 8.59 -2.36 9.98
N ILE A 27 8.72 -3.64 10.31
CA ILE A 27 8.86 -4.15 11.68
C ILE A 27 10.21 -4.85 11.82
N GLY A 28 10.91 -4.59 12.92
CA GLY A 28 12.18 -5.25 13.26
C GLY A 28 13.42 -4.57 12.67
N ALA A 29 13.31 -3.35 12.16
CA ALA A 29 14.42 -2.59 11.60
C ALA A 29 14.55 -1.20 12.22
N HIS A 30 15.78 -0.70 12.36
CA HIS A 30 16.01 0.71 12.74
C HIS A 30 16.07 1.56 11.47
N ILE A 31 15.04 2.35 11.20
CA ILE A 31 14.96 3.18 10.00
C ILE A 31 15.94 4.36 10.14
N LEU A 32 16.88 4.46 9.21
CA LEU A 32 17.82 5.58 9.11
C LEU A 32 17.26 6.71 8.24
N GLN A 33 16.52 6.36 7.18
CA GLN A 33 15.91 7.33 6.26
C GLN A 33 14.62 6.76 5.66
N GLY A 34 13.60 7.62 5.56
CA GLY A 34 12.25 7.27 5.10
C GLY A 34 11.22 7.29 6.25
N PRO A 35 9.93 7.45 5.94
CA PRO A 35 8.88 7.43 6.95
C PRO A 35 8.63 6.01 7.46
N ALA A 36 8.35 5.87 8.76
CA ALA A 36 8.05 4.57 9.37
C ALA A 36 6.82 3.89 8.78
N GLU A 37 5.89 4.69 8.25
CA GLU A 37 4.66 4.26 7.60
C GLU A 37 4.50 4.99 6.26
N HIS A 38 4.30 4.25 5.17
CA HIS A 38 3.99 4.80 3.86
C HIS A 38 2.49 4.67 3.57
N LYS A 39 1.84 5.81 3.32
CA LYS A 39 0.45 5.88 2.86
C LYS A 39 0.43 5.90 1.33
N LEU A 40 0.19 4.74 0.73
CA LEU A 40 0.22 4.55 -0.72
C LEU A 40 -1.06 4.99 -1.44
N GLY A 41 -2.07 5.49 -0.73
CA GLY A 41 -3.34 5.89 -1.33
C GLY A 41 -4.16 4.68 -1.78
N HIS A 42 -5.01 4.86 -2.79
CA HIS A 42 -5.78 3.78 -3.41
C HIS A 42 -5.04 3.26 -4.64
N LEU A 43 -4.63 1.98 -4.60
CA LEU A 43 -4.10 1.31 -5.78
C LEU A 43 -5.26 0.82 -6.65
N PRO A 44 -5.26 1.10 -7.96
CA PRO A 44 -6.30 0.61 -8.86
C PRO A 44 -6.23 -0.92 -8.95
N GLY A 45 -7.40 -1.56 -9.01
CA GLY A 45 -7.49 -3.00 -9.26
C GLY A 45 -7.05 -3.35 -10.68
N ARG A 46 -6.56 -4.58 -10.88
CA ARG A 46 -6.09 -5.09 -12.20
C ARG A 46 -7.16 -5.03 -13.31
N SER A 47 -8.44 -4.94 -12.96
CA SER A 47 -9.56 -4.83 -13.91
C SER A 47 -9.83 -3.40 -14.40
N SER A 48 -9.25 -2.38 -13.77
CA SER A 48 -9.45 -0.98 -14.14
C SER A 48 -8.39 -0.54 -15.15
N HIS A 49 -8.83 -0.11 -16.34
CA HIS A 49 -8.02 0.63 -17.32
C HIS A 49 -6.71 -0.05 -17.77
N GLY A 50 -6.79 -1.31 -18.21
CA GLY A 50 -5.67 -1.96 -18.91
C GLY A 50 -4.48 -2.38 -18.05
N GLY A 51 -4.62 -2.41 -16.72
CA GLY A 51 -3.60 -2.95 -15.80
C GLY A 51 -2.44 -2.00 -15.47
N PHE A 52 -2.50 -0.74 -15.92
CA PHE A 52 -1.46 0.25 -15.66
C PHE A 52 -1.56 0.83 -14.23
N ASN A 53 -0.41 1.12 -13.59
CA ASN A 53 -0.28 1.72 -12.25
C ASN A 53 -0.86 0.91 -11.06
N THR A 54 -0.81 -0.42 -11.12
CA THR A 54 -1.20 -1.29 -9.99
C THR A 54 -0.15 -1.42 -8.88
N THR A 55 1.04 -0.83 -9.09
CA THR A 55 2.18 -0.90 -8.16
C THR A 55 2.65 0.49 -7.76
N LYS A 56 3.13 0.63 -6.53
CA LYS A 56 3.85 1.83 -6.05
C LYS A 56 5.15 1.39 -5.40
N LYS A 57 6.22 2.14 -5.69
CA LYS A 57 7.53 1.92 -5.07
C LYS A 57 7.57 2.63 -3.72
N VAL A 58 8.09 1.92 -2.73
CA VAL A 58 8.40 2.42 -1.39
C VAL A 58 9.85 2.07 -1.12
N GLU A 59 10.56 2.98 -0.46
CA GLU A 59 12.00 2.86 -0.22
C GLU A 59 12.29 3.29 1.21
N TRP A 60 13.11 2.49 1.88
CA TRP A 60 13.65 2.78 3.20
C TRP A 60 15.14 2.52 3.20
N LEU A 61 15.87 3.35 3.94
CA LEU A 61 17.21 3.04 4.38
C LEU A 61 17.13 2.59 5.84
N ILE A 62 17.65 1.40 6.12
CA ILE A 62 17.56 0.78 7.44
C ILE A 62 18.95 0.38 7.94
N LYS A 63 19.09 0.34 9.27
CA LYS A 63 20.21 -0.25 9.99
C LYS A 63 19.71 -1.51 10.67
N ALA A 64 20.38 -2.62 10.40
CA ALA A 64 20.09 -3.90 11.02
C ALA A 64 21.38 -4.72 11.13
N GLN A 65 21.39 -5.70 12.02
CA GLN A 65 22.49 -6.66 12.13
C GLN A 65 22.37 -7.72 11.02
N SER A 66 23.50 -8.25 10.55
CA SER A 66 23.47 -9.39 9.61
C SER A 66 22.81 -10.60 10.29
N GLY A 67 21.97 -11.31 9.55
CA GLY A 67 21.13 -12.41 10.03
C GLY A 67 19.82 -11.98 10.67
N SER A 68 19.53 -10.66 10.74
CA SER A 68 18.25 -10.18 11.27
C SER A 68 17.10 -10.39 10.28
N ILE A 69 15.90 -10.60 10.83
CA ILE A 69 14.67 -10.77 10.07
C ILE A 69 13.86 -9.48 10.18
N ILE A 70 13.50 -8.92 9.03
CA ILE A 70 12.66 -7.73 8.92
C ILE A 70 11.35 -8.15 8.29
N THR A 71 10.25 -7.64 8.83
CA THR A 71 8.92 -7.89 8.26
C THR A 71 8.38 -6.63 7.61
N VAL A 72 8.03 -6.73 6.33
CA VAL A 72 7.28 -5.70 5.60
C VAL A 72 5.80 -6.05 5.68
N CYS A 73 4.98 -5.16 6.23
CA CYS A 73 3.55 -5.35 6.38
C CYS A 73 2.81 -4.32 5.53
N ALA A 74 2.01 -4.79 4.57
CA ALA A 74 1.07 -3.98 3.81
C ALA A 74 -0.36 -4.27 4.29
N ARG A 75 -1.12 -3.23 4.63
CA ARG A 75 -2.52 -3.32 5.07
C ARG A 75 -3.42 -2.51 4.15
N ALA A 76 -4.49 -3.13 3.69
CA ALA A 76 -5.55 -2.50 2.92
C ALA A 76 -6.92 -2.90 3.50
N PRO A 77 -7.74 -1.96 4.00
CA PRO A 77 -8.96 -2.31 4.76
C PRO A 77 -9.97 -3.18 4.01
N ARG A 78 -10.01 -3.08 2.67
CA ARG A 78 -10.94 -3.86 1.83
C ARG A 78 -10.28 -5.00 1.06
N ALA A 79 -8.95 -4.97 0.91
CA ALA A 79 -8.21 -5.95 0.10
C ALA A 79 -7.41 -6.95 0.95
N GLY A 80 -7.39 -6.77 2.28
CA GLY A 80 -6.70 -7.64 3.22
C GLY A 80 -5.33 -7.12 3.63
N ASN A 81 -4.53 -8.01 4.24
CA ASN A 81 -3.17 -7.75 4.66
C ASN A 81 -2.19 -8.67 3.91
N ALA A 82 -0.97 -8.19 3.72
CA ALA A 82 0.13 -8.98 3.18
C ALA A 82 1.38 -8.68 4.01
N SER A 83 2.08 -9.73 4.45
CA SER A 83 3.33 -9.62 5.19
C SER A 83 4.40 -10.48 4.54
N THR A 84 5.60 -9.94 4.42
CA THR A 84 6.77 -10.69 3.94
C THR A 84 7.96 -10.50 4.86
N ALA A 85 8.67 -11.58 5.13
CA ALA A 85 9.89 -11.57 5.92
C ALA A 85 11.11 -11.52 4.99
N ILE A 86 12.07 -10.66 5.30
CA ILE A 86 13.32 -10.48 4.57
C ILE A 86 14.46 -10.68 5.57
N THR A 87 15.36 -11.61 5.25
CA THR A 87 16.60 -11.81 6.00
C THR A 87 17.71 -10.96 5.39
N LEU A 88 18.44 -10.23 6.24
CA LEU A 88 19.57 -9.37 5.84
C LEU A 88 20.94 -9.98 6.12
#